data_AF-A0A7R9TZG3-F1
#
_entry.id   AF-A0A7R9TZG3-F1
#
_cell.length_a   1.000
_cell.length_b   1.000
_cell.length_c   1.000
_cell.angle_alpha   90.00
_cell.angle_beta   90.00
_cell.angle_gamma   90.00
#
_symmetry.space_group_name_H-M   'P 1'
#
loop_
_entity.id
_entity.type
_entity.pdbx_description
1 polymer ?
#
loop_
_entity_poly.entity_id
_entity_poly.type
_entity_poly.pdbx_seq_one_letter_code
_entity_poly.pdbx_strand_id
1 'polypeptide(L)'
;RAYLTAVASLARARWTTFNVPLMAAGATLMALVAWAHARGLARALRGGIDALGLVLLAFECVAHASCLISNSLVVAEGEALRVLCVVGALSLLRRALRLRESVLATLGVLVCCSAMAASAFADDGAAARQLMRDADGQGEDDLNGELVLTYLSAVVLALCAAPVLVRAMGSLPKGTRKGGTHQDDWFHVVRLCFALTIITWGELDLNASGALASWLSAAGANDGTAAAVHAILRTALPRLALAAPLVVLAWAGVLRLAGVRGVGNASFGALIVGPLLLLLLGRTASAPMLFLLGALACLLWYARAACEGGAAPEASMILAVLLWQRACALFFFATGHRCVPSALQYGASFVGFDTFDFVRCGAALAGNTYAHAILGAAALPAFASAACGDSSSAVAATAADTTSISSGPHEDKHESCESARQSNRPDTYARMVARTGLAYTFAPSLNLAVTLAFTLAERRHLMMWALFAPKLMYDALALLVGAGAAAMACGAAVTLRSM
;
A
#
# COMPACT_ATOMS: atom_id res chain seq x y z
N ARG A 1 29.17 32.90 -3.06
CA ARG A 1 30.22 31.89 -2.72
C ARG A 1 30.51 31.85 -1.22
N ALA A 2 30.93 32.95 -0.58
CA ALA A 2 31.26 33.03 0.86
C ALA A 2 30.14 32.53 1.80
N TYR A 3 28.89 32.92 1.54
CA TYR A 3 27.73 32.45 2.30
C TYR A 3 27.52 30.93 2.18
N LEU A 4 27.57 30.38 0.97
CA LEU A 4 27.42 28.93 0.76
C LEU A 4 28.56 28.13 1.39
N THR A 5 29.80 28.66 1.39
CA THR A 5 30.92 28.04 2.11
C THR A 5 30.77 28.14 3.62
N ALA A 6 30.24 29.24 4.14
CA ALA A 6 29.94 29.39 5.57
C ALA A 6 28.83 28.44 6.01
N VAL A 7 27.73 28.36 5.26
CA VAL A 7 26.63 27.41 5.49
C VAL A 7 27.13 25.97 5.38
N ALA A 8 27.95 25.64 4.38
CA ALA A 8 28.55 24.31 4.25
C ALA A 8 29.49 23.98 5.42
N SER A 9 30.28 24.95 5.88
CA SER A 9 31.19 24.77 7.03
C SER A 9 30.42 24.61 8.35
N LEU A 10 29.34 25.37 8.55
CA LEU A 10 28.46 25.29 9.70
C LEU A 10 27.67 23.98 9.68
N ALA A 11 27.17 23.56 8.53
CA ALA A 11 26.50 22.28 8.33
C ALA A 11 27.43 21.13 8.66
N ARG A 12 28.68 21.12 8.16
CA ARG A 12 29.69 20.10 8.51
C ARG A 12 30.05 20.11 10.01
N ALA A 13 30.17 21.30 10.62
CA ALA A 13 30.54 21.44 12.03
C ALA A 13 29.40 21.06 13.00
N ARG A 14 28.14 21.30 12.63
CA ARG A 14 26.97 20.99 13.46
C ARG A 14 26.31 19.65 13.16
N TRP A 15 26.53 19.05 11.98
CA TRP A 15 26.01 17.70 11.71
C TRP A 15 26.66 16.61 12.58
N THR A 16 27.82 16.87 13.16
CA THR A 16 28.57 15.90 13.98
C THR A 16 28.35 16.07 15.49
N THR A 17 27.65 17.11 15.93
CA THR A 17 27.40 17.35 17.36
C THR A 17 26.08 16.72 17.79
N PHE A 18 26.17 15.52 18.37
CA PHE A 18 25.02 14.83 18.94
C PHE A 18 24.60 15.45 20.27
N ASN A 19 23.35 15.90 20.35
CA ASN A 19 22.72 16.17 21.64
C ASN A 19 22.30 14.83 22.27
N VAL A 20 23.23 14.20 22.98
CA VAL A 20 23.03 12.89 23.62
C VAL A 20 21.80 12.87 24.53
N PRO A 21 21.55 13.88 25.39
CA PRO A 21 20.31 13.95 26.17
C PRO A 21 19.04 13.92 25.31
N LEU A 22 19.00 14.70 24.23
CA LEU A 22 17.83 14.76 23.35
C LEU A 22 17.60 13.44 22.60
N MET A 23 18.67 12.83 22.11
CA MET A 23 18.57 11.53 21.43
C MET A 23 18.16 10.41 22.40
N ALA A 24 18.71 10.40 23.62
CA ALA A 24 18.32 9.45 24.66
C ALA A 24 16.84 9.63 25.04
N ALA A 25 16.38 10.87 25.19
CA ALA A 25 14.96 11.16 25.41
C ALA A 25 14.09 10.63 24.26
N GLY A 26 14.48 10.88 23.00
CA GLY A 26 13.78 10.34 21.84
C GLY A 26 13.73 8.80 21.84
N ALA A 27 14.84 8.13 22.15
CA ALA A 27 14.93 6.67 22.17
C ALA A 27 14.07 6.06 23.27
N THR A 28 14.08 6.65 24.47
CA THR A 28 13.20 6.23 25.56
C THR A 28 11.74 6.41 25.20
N LEU A 29 11.36 7.54 24.59
CA LEU A 29 10.00 7.78 24.13
C LEU A 29 9.57 6.75 23.09
N MET A 30 10.39 6.48 22.07
CA MET A 30 10.06 5.51 21.02
C MET A 30 9.99 4.08 21.56
N ALA A 31 10.87 3.71 22.51
CA ALA A 31 10.79 2.41 23.19
C ALA A 31 9.47 2.26 23.97
N LEU A 32 9.03 3.31 24.68
CA LEU A 32 7.75 3.32 25.38
C LEU A 32 6.56 3.22 24.42
N VAL A 33 6.58 3.92 23.29
CA VAL A 33 5.54 3.84 22.25
C VAL A 33 5.48 2.44 21.65
N ALA A 34 6.63 1.87 21.25
CA ALA A 34 6.69 0.52 20.70
C ALA A 34 6.21 -0.53 21.72
N TRP A 35 6.57 -0.37 23.00
CA TRP A 35 6.09 -1.23 24.09
C TRP A 35 4.57 -1.10 24.30
N ALA A 36 4.03 0.11 24.29
CA ALA A 36 2.59 0.34 24.42
C ALA A 36 1.81 -0.30 23.26
N HIS A 37 2.29 -0.14 22.02
CA HIS A 37 1.73 -0.82 20.84
C HIS A 37 1.82 -2.34 20.97
N ALA A 38 2.99 -2.90 21.32
CA ALA A 38 3.16 -4.33 21.51
C ALA A 38 2.19 -4.89 22.55
N ARG A 39 2.00 -4.17 23.68
CA ARG A 39 1.07 -4.58 24.74
C ARG A 39 -0.39 -4.46 24.30
N GLY A 40 -0.74 -3.48 23.46
CA GLY A 40 -2.07 -3.35 22.87
C GLY A 40 -2.37 -4.49 21.90
N LEU A 41 -1.42 -4.78 21.01
CA LEU A 41 -1.51 -5.83 20.01
C LEU A 41 -1.56 -7.22 20.64
N ALA A 42 -0.68 -7.50 21.60
CA ALA A 42 -0.64 -8.77 22.30
C ALA A 42 -1.98 -9.10 22.96
N ARG A 43 -2.69 -8.10 23.50
CA ARG A 43 -4.04 -8.32 24.06
C ARG A 43 -5.07 -8.65 22.98
N ALA A 44 -5.02 -7.97 21.85
CA ALA A 44 -5.95 -8.19 20.75
C ALA A 44 -5.68 -9.50 19.98
N LEU A 45 -4.46 -10.03 20.05
CA LEU A 45 -4.07 -11.30 19.44
C LEU A 45 -4.25 -12.52 20.36
N ARG A 46 -4.53 -12.33 21.66
CA ARG A 46 -4.69 -13.42 22.63
C ARG A 46 -5.77 -14.41 22.18
N GLY A 47 -5.40 -15.68 22.05
CA GLY A 47 -6.31 -16.76 21.68
C GLY A 47 -6.76 -16.76 20.21
N GLY A 48 -6.36 -15.75 19.43
CA GLY A 48 -6.75 -15.62 18.03
C GLY A 48 -5.68 -16.04 17.02
N ILE A 49 -4.43 -16.25 17.45
CA ILE A 49 -3.32 -16.69 16.61
C ILE A 49 -2.68 -17.94 17.21
N ASP A 50 -2.33 -18.90 16.36
CA ASP A 50 -1.61 -20.12 16.73
C ASP A 50 -0.12 -19.84 16.99
N ALA A 51 0.57 -20.73 17.72
CA ALA A 51 1.97 -20.52 18.11
C ALA A 51 2.89 -20.22 16.90
N LEU A 52 2.70 -20.89 15.76
CA LEU A 52 3.49 -20.61 14.57
C LEU A 52 3.15 -19.26 13.95
N GLY A 53 1.87 -18.86 13.88
CA GLY A 53 1.49 -17.54 13.38
C GLY A 53 2.13 -16.41 14.18
N LEU A 54 2.24 -16.58 15.51
CA LEU A 54 2.93 -15.63 16.37
C LEU A 54 4.44 -15.59 16.10
N VAL A 55 5.08 -16.74 15.90
CA VAL A 55 6.51 -16.83 15.56
C VAL A 55 6.80 -16.17 14.21
N LEU A 56 5.96 -16.42 13.19
CA LEU A 56 6.11 -15.81 11.87
C LEU A 56 5.94 -14.28 11.94
N LEU A 57 4.94 -13.79 12.68
CA LEU A 57 4.74 -12.36 12.88
C LEU A 57 5.93 -11.72 13.61
N ALA A 58 6.44 -12.37 14.66
CA ALA A 58 7.61 -11.90 15.38
C ALA A 58 8.85 -11.87 14.47
N PHE A 59 9.06 -12.92 13.68
CA PHE A 59 10.12 -12.98 12.68
C PHE A 59 10.01 -11.82 11.68
N GLU A 60 8.83 -11.54 11.12
CA GLU A 60 8.63 -10.43 10.17
C GLU A 60 8.92 -9.05 10.78
N CYS A 61 8.57 -8.86 12.06
CA CYS A 61 8.85 -7.61 12.76
C CYS A 61 10.35 -7.45 13.04
N VAL A 62 10.99 -8.50 13.55
CA VAL A 62 12.42 -8.50 13.89
C VAL A 62 13.29 -8.43 12.65
N ALA A 63 12.95 -9.17 11.59
CA ALA A 63 13.71 -9.18 10.34
C ALA A 63 13.74 -7.79 9.70
N HIS A 64 12.60 -7.08 9.61
CA HIS A 64 12.60 -5.72 9.09
C HIS A 64 13.41 -4.77 10.00
N ALA A 65 13.20 -4.84 11.32
CA ALA A 65 13.96 -4.01 12.24
C ALA A 65 15.46 -4.28 12.16
N SER A 66 15.87 -5.52 11.89
CA SER A 66 17.27 -5.90 11.71
C SER A 66 17.92 -5.28 10.47
N CYS A 67 17.12 -4.92 9.45
CA CYS A 67 17.62 -4.18 8.30
C CYS A 67 18.21 -2.82 8.69
N LEU A 68 17.86 -2.30 9.87
CA LEU A 68 18.21 -0.98 10.35
C LEU A 68 19.43 -0.98 11.28
N ILE A 69 20.18 -2.09 11.33
CA ILE A 69 21.34 -2.30 12.22
C ILE A 69 22.67 -2.19 11.45
N SER A 70 22.68 -2.00 10.13
CA SER A 70 23.95 -1.84 9.39
C SER A 70 23.77 -1.05 8.12
N ASN A 71 24.82 -0.35 7.67
CA ASN A 71 24.83 0.39 6.40
C ASN A 71 24.40 -0.50 5.24
N SER A 72 24.99 -1.70 5.12
CA SER A 72 24.67 -2.63 4.03
C SER A 72 23.22 -3.10 4.08
N LEU A 73 22.69 -3.28 5.29
CA LEU A 73 21.33 -3.74 5.50
C LEU A 73 20.29 -2.63 5.26
N VAL A 74 20.62 -1.37 5.57
CA VAL A 74 19.77 -0.21 5.27
C VAL A 74 19.63 -0.03 3.76
N VAL A 75 20.71 -0.24 3.00
CA VAL A 75 20.65 -0.24 1.53
C VAL A 75 19.77 -1.38 1.02
N ALA A 76 19.89 -2.57 1.62
CA ALA A 76 19.12 -3.77 1.25
C ALA A 76 17.70 -3.82 1.85
N GLU A 77 17.22 -2.77 2.54
CA GLU A 77 15.90 -2.74 3.17
C GLU A 77 14.77 -3.02 2.16
N GLY A 78 14.86 -2.44 0.97
CA GLY A 78 13.91 -2.67 -0.11
C GLY A 78 13.86 -4.14 -0.55
N GLU A 79 15.01 -4.81 -0.63
CA GLU A 79 15.10 -6.24 -0.97
C GLU A 79 14.52 -7.12 0.14
N ALA A 80 14.82 -6.80 1.40
CA ALA A 80 14.26 -7.49 2.54
C ALA A 80 12.72 -7.37 2.57
N LEU A 81 12.19 -6.18 2.29
CA LEU A 81 10.74 -5.96 2.24
C LEU A 81 10.03 -6.77 1.15
N ARG A 82 10.68 -7.06 0.02
CA ARG A 82 10.13 -7.95 -1.02
C ARG A 82 9.86 -9.34 -0.43
N VAL A 83 10.86 -9.91 0.25
CA VAL A 83 10.75 -11.22 0.88
C VAL A 83 9.72 -11.20 2.01
N LEU A 84 9.76 -10.17 2.86
CA LEU A 84 8.85 -10.07 4.01
C LEU A 84 7.38 -9.91 3.61
N CYS A 85 7.08 -9.18 2.54
CA CYS A 85 5.72 -9.10 1.99
C CYS A 85 5.22 -10.47 1.50
N VAL A 86 6.06 -11.24 0.81
CA VAL A 86 5.70 -12.58 0.33
C VAL A 86 5.51 -13.55 1.49
N VAL A 87 6.41 -13.55 2.47
CA VAL A 87 6.30 -14.37 3.69
C VAL A 87 5.03 -14.02 4.47
N GLY A 88 4.69 -12.73 4.60
CA GLY A 88 3.45 -12.28 5.22
C GLY A 88 2.18 -12.70 4.46
N ALA A 89 2.21 -12.66 3.13
CA ALA A 89 1.09 -13.17 2.33
C ALA A 89 0.94 -14.70 2.45
N LEU A 90 2.05 -15.45 2.51
CA LEU A 90 2.04 -16.89 2.74
C LEU A 90 1.57 -17.27 4.16
N SER A 91 1.92 -16.47 5.17
CA SER A 91 1.47 -16.69 6.55
C SER A 91 -0.04 -16.49 6.67
N LEU A 92 -0.61 -15.47 6.00
CA LEU A 92 -2.05 -15.30 5.84
C LEU A 92 -2.71 -16.44 5.04
N LEU A 93 -2.13 -16.87 3.92
CA LEU A 93 -2.66 -17.97 3.11
C LEU A 93 -2.75 -19.27 3.91
N ARG A 94 -1.70 -19.59 4.68
CA ARG A 94 -1.69 -20.74 5.59
C ARG A 94 -2.83 -20.65 6.60
N ARG A 95 -3.03 -19.48 7.20
CA ARG A 95 -4.13 -19.25 8.15
C ARG A 95 -5.48 -19.44 7.48
N ALA A 96 -5.67 -18.85 6.29
CA ALA A 96 -6.90 -18.97 5.53
C ALA A 96 -7.22 -20.43 5.18
N LEU A 97 -6.22 -21.24 4.81
CA LEU A 97 -6.37 -22.67 4.58
C LEU A 97 -6.80 -23.43 5.85
N ARG A 98 -6.23 -23.09 7.01
CA ARG A 98 -6.57 -23.72 8.30
C ARG A 98 -7.97 -23.37 8.76
N LEU A 99 -8.34 -22.10 8.66
CA LEU A 99 -9.61 -21.58 9.14
C LEU A 99 -10.72 -21.64 8.09
N ARG A 100 -10.42 -22.15 6.88
CA ARG A 100 -11.32 -22.16 5.72
C ARG A 100 -11.90 -20.76 5.41
N GLU A 101 -11.11 -19.73 5.68
CA GLU A 101 -11.41 -18.36 5.26
C GLU A 101 -11.18 -18.23 3.75
N SER A 102 -11.35 -17.02 3.19
CA SER A 102 -11.23 -16.79 1.74
C SER A 102 -9.80 -16.99 1.21
N VAL A 103 -9.43 -18.24 0.90
CA VAL A 103 -8.13 -18.63 0.31
C VAL A 103 -7.83 -17.84 -0.96
N LEU A 104 -8.84 -17.60 -1.79
CA LEU A 104 -8.69 -16.83 -3.03
C LEU A 104 -8.25 -15.38 -2.75
N ALA A 105 -8.76 -14.77 -1.67
CA ALA A 105 -8.36 -13.43 -1.28
C ALA A 105 -6.87 -13.40 -0.92
N THR A 106 -6.40 -14.36 -0.12
CA THR A 106 -4.98 -14.45 0.27
C THR A 106 -4.05 -14.78 -0.89
N LEU A 107 -4.50 -15.57 -1.88
CA LEU A 107 -3.76 -15.77 -3.13
C LEU A 107 -3.67 -14.47 -3.95
N GLY A 108 -4.75 -13.68 -4.00
CA GLY A 108 -4.74 -12.37 -4.63
C GLY A 108 -3.73 -11.41 -3.99
N VAL A 109 -3.65 -11.38 -2.66
CA VAL A 109 -2.64 -10.60 -1.94
C VAL A 109 -1.23 -11.06 -2.30
N LEU A 110 -0.97 -12.36 -2.27
CA LEU A 110 0.34 -12.94 -2.62
C LEU A 110 0.76 -12.51 -4.03
N VAL A 111 -0.12 -12.65 -5.01
CA VAL A 111 0.16 -12.26 -6.39
C VAL A 111 0.42 -10.77 -6.52
N CYS A 112 -0.37 -9.91 -5.86
CA CYS A 112 -0.17 -8.47 -5.89
C CYS A 112 1.16 -8.06 -5.24
N CYS A 113 1.50 -8.65 -4.09
CA CYS A 113 2.78 -8.40 -3.42
C CYS A 113 3.97 -8.86 -4.28
N SER A 114 3.88 -10.03 -4.92
CA SER A 114 4.92 -10.53 -5.82
C SER A 114 5.08 -9.66 -7.07
N ALA A 115 3.97 -9.22 -7.67
CA ALA A 115 4.00 -8.34 -8.84
C ALA A 115 4.59 -6.96 -8.49
N MET A 116 4.26 -6.40 -7.33
CA MET A 116 4.85 -5.15 -6.83
C MET A 116 6.33 -5.31 -6.46
N ALA A 117 6.73 -6.46 -5.94
CA ALA A 117 8.14 -6.76 -5.69
C ALA A 117 8.94 -6.87 -6.99
N ALA A 118 8.36 -7.47 -8.03
CA ALA A 118 8.96 -7.56 -9.36
C ALA A 118 9.05 -6.19 -10.03
N SER A 119 8.05 -5.31 -9.85
CA SER A 119 8.12 -3.95 -10.39
C SER A 119 9.26 -3.13 -9.77
N ALA A 120 9.51 -3.31 -8.48
CA ALA A 120 10.64 -2.67 -7.81
C ALA A 120 12.00 -3.13 -8.37
N PHE A 121 12.12 -4.37 -8.83
CA PHE A 121 13.38 -4.94 -9.33
C PHE A 121 13.72 -4.42 -10.74
N ALA A 122 12.72 -4.26 -11.60
CA ALA A 122 12.94 -3.78 -12.96
C ALA A 122 13.53 -2.35 -12.98
N ASP A 123 13.03 -1.46 -12.12
CA ASP A 123 13.53 -0.08 -11.99
C ASP A 123 14.98 -0.02 -11.48
N ASP A 124 15.35 -0.86 -10.50
CA ASP A 124 16.73 -0.95 -9.99
C ASP A 124 17.70 -1.42 -11.09
N GLY A 125 17.27 -2.41 -11.89
CA GLY A 125 18.03 -2.91 -13.03
C GLY A 125 18.13 -1.89 -14.17
N ALA A 126 17.10 -1.09 -14.43
CA ALA A 126 17.12 -0.02 -15.43
C ALA A 126 18.08 1.12 -15.04
N ALA A 127 18.07 1.55 -13.78
CA ALA A 127 18.97 2.59 -13.27
C ALA A 127 20.45 2.15 -13.30
N ALA A 128 20.74 0.90 -12.93
CA ALA A 128 22.08 0.32 -13.03
C ALA A 128 22.57 0.26 -14.49
N ARG A 129 21.71 -0.14 -15.43
CA ARG A 129 22.02 -0.18 -16.87
C ARG A 129 22.30 1.20 -17.46
N GLN A 130 21.58 2.24 -17.03
CA GLN A 130 21.83 3.59 -17.52
C GLN A 130 23.20 4.13 -17.06
N LEU A 131 23.56 3.87 -15.80
CA LEU A 131 24.89 4.16 -15.27
C LEU A 131 26.01 3.37 -15.96
N MET A 132 25.77 2.10 -16.31
CA MET A 132 26.74 1.28 -17.03
C MET A 132 26.86 1.67 -18.51
N ARG A 133 25.76 2.05 -19.18
CA ARG A 133 25.77 2.59 -20.55
C ARG A 133 26.53 3.91 -20.65
N ASP A 134 26.43 4.75 -19.62
CA ASP A 134 27.16 6.01 -19.55
C ASP A 134 28.66 5.79 -19.23
N ALA A 135 29.01 4.63 -18.64
CA ALA A 135 30.38 4.29 -18.23
C ALA A 135 31.15 3.46 -19.26
N ASP A 136 30.50 2.47 -19.89
CA ASP A 136 31.11 1.56 -20.86
C ASP A 136 30.21 1.50 -22.11
N GLY A 137 30.71 2.07 -23.21
CA GLY A 137 30.03 2.07 -24.50
C GLY A 137 29.93 0.70 -25.20
N GLN A 138 29.94 -0.43 -24.48
CA GLN A 138 29.83 -1.77 -25.06
C GLN A 138 29.15 -2.80 -24.14
N GLY A 139 28.28 -3.64 -24.75
CA GLY A 139 27.92 -4.98 -24.27
C GLY A 139 26.44 -5.19 -23.94
N GLU A 140 25.62 -5.59 -24.92
CA GLU A 140 24.14 -5.67 -24.83
C GLU A 140 23.57 -7.08 -24.60
N ASP A 141 24.37 -8.15 -24.60
CA ASP A 141 23.82 -9.47 -24.97
C ASP A 141 23.49 -10.46 -23.82
N ASP A 142 24.18 -10.46 -22.67
CA ASP A 142 23.98 -11.51 -21.64
C ASP A 142 22.98 -11.14 -20.52
N LEU A 143 22.66 -9.85 -20.30
CA LEU A 143 21.74 -9.42 -19.22
C LEU A 143 20.25 -9.44 -19.61
N ASN A 144 19.92 -9.64 -20.89
CA ASN A 144 18.54 -9.55 -21.37
C ASN A 144 17.68 -10.75 -20.96
N GLY A 145 18.26 -11.94 -20.79
CA GLY A 145 17.50 -13.17 -20.50
C GLY A 145 16.84 -13.18 -19.11
N GLU A 146 17.57 -12.78 -18.07
CA GLU A 146 17.10 -12.80 -16.68
C GLU A 146 16.06 -11.70 -16.41
N LEU A 147 16.23 -10.54 -17.04
CA LEU A 147 15.28 -9.43 -16.98
C LEU A 147 13.98 -9.74 -17.74
N VAL A 148 14.07 -10.34 -18.94
CA VAL A 148 12.90 -10.79 -19.71
C VAL A 148 12.12 -11.84 -18.91
N LEU A 149 12.80 -12.77 -18.23
CA LEU A 149 12.14 -13.76 -17.37
C LEU A 149 11.43 -13.10 -16.17
N THR A 150 12.09 -12.17 -15.49
CA THR A 150 11.53 -11.45 -14.34
C THR A 150 10.33 -10.60 -14.78
N TYR A 151 10.43 -9.96 -15.94
CA TYR A 151 9.37 -9.17 -16.56
C TYR A 151 8.17 -10.04 -16.99
N LEU A 152 8.41 -11.15 -17.70
CA LEU A 152 7.38 -12.15 -18.03
C LEU A 152 6.71 -12.70 -16.78
N SER A 153 7.47 -12.96 -15.72
CA SER A 153 6.91 -13.43 -14.46
C SER A 153 5.98 -12.39 -13.81
N ALA A 154 6.35 -11.10 -13.85
CA ALA A 154 5.52 -10.00 -13.35
C ALA A 154 4.24 -9.82 -14.18
N VAL A 155 4.32 -9.92 -15.51
CA VAL A 155 3.16 -9.87 -16.41
C VAL A 155 2.22 -11.05 -16.18
N VAL A 156 2.77 -12.28 -16.09
CA VAL A 156 1.99 -13.49 -15.82
C VAL A 156 1.32 -13.38 -14.45
N LEU A 157 2.05 -12.96 -13.42
CA LEU A 157 1.48 -12.73 -12.09
C LEU A 157 0.37 -11.67 -12.13
N ALA A 158 0.57 -10.56 -12.83
CA ALA A 158 -0.44 -9.50 -12.96
C ALA A 158 -1.71 -9.98 -13.70
N LEU A 159 -1.56 -10.78 -14.75
CA LEU A 159 -2.66 -11.43 -15.46
C LEU A 159 -3.39 -12.46 -14.58
N CYS A 160 -2.66 -13.22 -13.75
CA CYS A 160 -3.24 -14.11 -12.73
C CYS A 160 -3.95 -13.33 -11.61
N ALA A 161 -3.49 -12.12 -11.28
CA ALA A 161 -4.10 -11.25 -10.28
C ALA A 161 -5.46 -10.73 -10.75
N ALA A 162 -5.59 -10.37 -12.03
CA ALA A 162 -6.76 -9.72 -12.60
C ALA A 162 -8.11 -10.44 -12.31
N PRO A 163 -8.27 -11.77 -12.52
CA PRO A 163 -9.52 -12.46 -12.21
C PRO A 163 -9.80 -12.54 -10.69
N VAL A 164 -8.75 -12.63 -9.86
CA VAL A 164 -8.88 -12.64 -8.40
C VAL A 164 -9.30 -11.27 -7.88
N LEU A 165 -8.68 -10.21 -8.37
CA LEU A 165 -9.04 -8.81 -8.11
C LEU A 165 -10.48 -8.52 -8.51
N VAL A 166 -10.89 -8.95 -9.70
CA VAL A 166 -12.26 -8.81 -10.21
C VAL A 166 -13.25 -9.49 -9.26
N ARG A 167 -12.93 -10.70 -8.79
CA ARG A 167 -13.78 -11.41 -7.85
C ARG A 167 -13.78 -10.78 -6.45
N ALA A 168 -12.64 -10.24 -6.00
CA ALA A 168 -12.51 -9.50 -4.74
C ALA A 168 -13.31 -8.20 -4.74
N MET A 169 -13.35 -7.48 -5.87
CA MET A 169 -14.20 -6.30 -6.03
C MET A 169 -15.68 -6.69 -6.13
N GLY A 170 -16.01 -7.81 -6.77
CA GLY A 170 -17.37 -8.32 -6.90
C GLY A 170 -17.96 -8.88 -5.59
N SER A 171 -17.12 -9.20 -4.60
CA SER A 171 -17.53 -9.65 -3.27
C SER A 171 -17.69 -8.50 -2.25
N LEU A 172 -17.34 -7.26 -2.62
CA LEU A 172 -17.70 -6.07 -1.86
C LEU A 172 -19.24 -5.87 -1.90
N PRO A 173 -19.85 -5.28 -0.85
CA PRO A 173 -21.31 -5.29 -0.69
C PRO A 173 -22.02 -4.76 -1.93
N LYS A 174 -22.92 -5.59 -2.47
CA LYS A 174 -23.84 -5.18 -3.51
C LYS A 174 -24.87 -4.26 -2.87
N GLY A 175 -24.79 -2.97 -3.18
CA GLY A 175 -25.91 -2.08 -2.92
C GLY A 175 -27.15 -2.66 -3.59
N THR A 176 -28.25 -2.79 -2.85
CA THR A 176 -29.52 -3.31 -3.36
C THR A 176 -30.01 -2.47 -4.52
N ARG A 177 -29.74 -2.91 -5.76
CA ARG A 177 -30.43 -2.43 -6.95
C ARG A 177 -30.71 -3.60 -7.88
N LYS A 178 -32.00 -3.87 -8.09
CA LYS A 178 -32.49 -4.68 -9.21
C LYS A 178 -32.15 -3.91 -10.50
N GLY A 179 -31.14 -4.36 -11.25
CA GLY A 179 -30.73 -3.72 -12.52
C GLY A 179 -29.33 -4.17 -12.93
N GLY A 180 -29.23 -5.38 -13.47
CA GLY A 180 -27.97 -6.09 -13.75
C GLY A 180 -27.41 -5.87 -15.15
N THR A 181 -27.02 -4.64 -15.51
CA THR A 181 -26.30 -4.39 -16.78
C THR A 181 -25.00 -3.59 -16.59
N HIS A 182 -25.01 -2.53 -15.76
CA HIS A 182 -23.81 -1.69 -15.54
C HIS A 182 -22.68 -2.31 -14.70
N GLN A 183 -22.92 -3.45 -14.03
CA GLN A 183 -21.93 -4.07 -13.15
C GLN A 183 -20.90 -4.90 -13.93
N ASP A 184 -21.28 -5.46 -15.07
CA ASP A 184 -20.39 -6.26 -15.93
C ASP A 184 -19.43 -5.39 -16.74
N ASP A 185 -19.90 -4.24 -17.24
CA ASP A 185 -19.08 -3.24 -17.96
C ASP A 185 -17.88 -2.77 -17.13
N TRP A 186 -18.07 -2.65 -15.83
CA TRP A 186 -17.04 -2.23 -14.88
C TRP A 186 -15.92 -3.25 -14.72
N PHE A 187 -16.26 -4.54 -14.70
CA PHE A 187 -15.25 -5.58 -14.66
C PHE A 187 -14.39 -5.55 -15.92
N HIS A 188 -14.97 -5.21 -17.08
CA HIS A 188 -14.23 -5.00 -18.31
C HIS A 188 -13.34 -3.74 -18.25
N VAL A 189 -13.81 -2.64 -17.66
CA VAL A 189 -13.00 -1.42 -17.48
C VAL A 189 -11.81 -1.65 -16.54
N VAL A 190 -11.99 -2.32 -15.40
CA VAL A 190 -10.85 -2.61 -14.50
C VAL A 190 -9.88 -3.60 -15.15
N ARG A 191 -10.38 -4.65 -15.83
CA ARG A 191 -9.52 -5.57 -16.61
C ARG A 191 -8.74 -4.84 -17.68
N LEU A 192 -9.38 -3.92 -18.40
CA LEU A 192 -8.74 -3.10 -19.43
C LEU A 192 -7.71 -2.15 -18.82
N CYS A 193 -8.01 -1.51 -17.68
CA CYS A 193 -7.06 -0.63 -16.98
C CYS A 193 -5.84 -1.40 -16.46
N PHE A 194 -6.03 -2.60 -15.90
CA PHE A 194 -4.94 -3.48 -15.52
C PHE A 194 -4.14 -3.95 -16.73
N ALA A 195 -4.80 -4.44 -17.78
CA ALA A 195 -4.14 -4.90 -19.00
C ALA A 195 -3.33 -3.78 -19.66
N LEU A 196 -3.92 -2.59 -19.81
CA LEU A 196 -3.23 -1.41 -20.33
C LEU A 196 -2.02 -1.09 -19.46
N THR A 197 -2.16 -0.96 -18.15
CA THR A 197 -1.03 -0.61 -17.27
C THR A 197 0.08 -1.65 -17.32
N ILE A 198 -0.24 -2.95 -17.39
CA ILE A 198 0.74 -4.04 -17.57
C ILE A 198 1.46 -3.92 -18.92
N ILE A 199 0.73 -3.67 -20.01
CA ILE A 199 1.30 -3.49 -21.35
C ILE A 199 2.21 -2.25 -21.38
N THR A 200 1.77 -1.15 -20.77
CA THR A 200 2.51 0.12 -20.73
C THR A 200 3.79 0.02 -19.91
N TRP A 201 3.78 -0.76 -18.84
CA TRP A 201 4.95 -1.01 -18.01
C TRP A 201 6.00 -1.83 -18.79
N GLY A 202 5.57 -2.72 -19.69
CA GLY A 202 6.48 -3.56 -20.48
C GLY A 202 7.11 -2.95 -21.68
N GLU A 203 6.42 -2.02 -22.31
CA GLU A 203 7.03 -1.25 -23.38
C GLU A 203 8.09 -0.28 -22.88
N LEU A 204 8.02 0.10 -21.61
CA LEU A 204 8.86 1.13 -20.99
C LEU A 204 10.30 0.65 -20.72
N ASP A 205 10.49 -0.65 -20.47
CA ASP A 205 11.77 -1.22 -20.04
C ASP A 205 12.51 -2.00 -21.15
N LEU A 206 11.78 -2.50 -22.15
CA LEU A 206 12.32 -3.42 -23.15
C LEU A 206 12.73 -2.78 -24.48
N ASN A 207 12.65 -1.44 -24.64
CA ASN A 207 12.69 -0.81 -25.97
C ASN A 207 11.74 -1.51 -26.97
N ALA A 208 10.68 -2.16 -26.46
CA ALA A 208 9.86 -3.09 -27.22
C ALA A 208 9.12 -2.38 -28.36
N SER A 209 8.85 -1.09 -28.23
CA SER A 209 8.32 -0.26 -29.33
C SER A 209 9.29 -0.10 -30.49
N GLY A 210 10.61 -0.14 -30.24
CA GLY A 210 11.64 -0.15 -31.28
C GLY A 210 11.82 -1.53 -31.90
N ALA A 211 11.84 -2.58 -31.08
CA ALA A 211 11.92 -3.98 -31.54
C ALA A 211 10.66 -4.44 -32.29
N LEU A 212 9.48 -3.96 -31.88
CA LEU A 212 8.21 -4.21 -32.55
C LEU A 212 8.11 -3.39 -33.84
N ALA A 213 8.58 -2.14 -33.86
CA ALA A 213 8.65 -1.35 -35.08
C ALA A 213 9.62 -1.96 -36.11
N SER A 214 10.78 -2.46 -35.66
CA SER A 214 11.73 -3.16 -36.54
C SER A 214 11.18 -4.51 -37.01
N TRP A 215 10.49 -5.26 -36.14
CA TRP A 215 9.80 -6.49 -36.52
C TRP A 215 8.66 -6.23 -37.52
N LEU A 216 7.86 -5.18 -37.32
CA LEU A 216 6.78 -4.78 -38.24
C LEU A 216 7.33 -4.37 -39.61
N SER A 217 8.42 -3.59 -39.63
CA SER A 217 9.14 -3.25 -40.86
C SER A 217 9.69 -4.51 -41.55
N ALA A 218 10.27 -5.45 -40.79
CA ALA A 218 10.73 -6.75 -41.30
C ALA A 218 9.60 -7.66 -41.79
N ALA A 219 8.39 -7.52 -41.24
CA ALA A 219 7.18 -8.23 -41.67
C ALA A 219 6.47 -7.58 -42.87
N GLY A 220 7.06 -6.54 -43.48
CA GLY A 220 6.55 -5.88 -44.68
C GLY A 220 5.52 -4.77 -44.42
N ALA A 221 5.40 -4.28 -43.18
CA ALA A 221 4.61 -3.09 -42.91
C ALA A 221 5.32 -1.84 -43.47
N ASN A 222 4.55 -0.95 -44.13
CA ASN A 222 5.10 0.31 -44.63
C ASN A 222 5.77 1.11 -43.50
N ASP A 223 6.87 1.80 -43.78
CA ASP A 223 7.61 2.58 -42.78
C ASP A 223 6.73 3.60 -42.03
N GLY A 224 5.69 4.12 -42.70
CA GLY A 224 4.69 5.00 -42.09
C GLY A 224 3.83 4.32 -41.02
N THR A 225 3.48 3.03 -41.16
CA THR A 225 2.70 2.30 -40.15
C THR A 225 3.57 1.86 -38.99
N ALA A 226 4.81 1.42 -39.23
CA ALA A 226 5.77 1.13 -38.17
C ALA A 226 6.09 2.39 -37.34
N ALA A 227 6.29 3.54 -38.00
CA ALA A 227 6.51 4.82 -37.33
C ALA A 227 5.28 5.33 -36.57
N ALA A 228 4.08 5.16 -37.12
CA ALA A 228 2.83 5.52 -36.43
C ALA A 228 2.59 4.65 -35.19
N VAL A 229 2.82 3.33 -35.29
CA VAL A 229 2.76 2.41 -34.15
C VAL A 229 3.79 2.82 -33.11
N HIS A 230 5.04 3.06 -33.51
CA HIS A 230 6.09 3.53 -32.59
C HIS A 230 5.70 4.85 -31.88
N ALA A 231 5.13 5.82 -32.61
CA ALA A 231 4.68 7.09 -32.05
C ALA A 231 3.51 6.91 -31.06
N ILE A 232 2.53 6.08 -31.39
CA ILE A 232 1.38 5.78 -30.53
C ILE A 232 1.86 5.09 -29.24
N LEU A 233 2.72 4.08 -29.37
CA LEU A 233 3.30 3.34 -28.24
C LEU A 233 4.16 4.25 -27.35
N ARG A 234 4.94 5.16 -27.93
CA ARG A 234 5.79 6.08 -27.17
C ARG A 234 5.04 7.24 -26.49
N THR A 235 3.91 7.67 -27.06
CA THR A 235 3.23 8.91 -26.61
C THR A 235 1.85 8.69 -26.02
N ALA A 236 0.99 7.88 -26.63
CA ALA A 236 -0.37 7.64 -26.18
C ALA A 236 -0.40 6.61 -25.05
N LEU A 237 0.41 5.55 -25.16
CA LEU A 237 0.40 4.45 -24.21
C LEU A 237 0.77 4.90 -22.77
N PRO A 238 1.85 5.67 -22.51
CA PRO A 238 2.16 6.14 -21.15
C PRO A 238 1.07 7.06 -20.56
N ARG A 239 0.36 7.81 -21.41
CA ARG A 239 -0.76 8.66 -20.99
C ARG A 239 -1.98 7.81 -20.63
N LEU A 240 -2.24 6.75 -21.38
CA LEU A 240 -3.28 5.76 -21.06
C LEU A 240 -2.95 4.97 -19.79
N ALA A 241 -1.67 4.64 -19.54
CA ALA A 241 -1.19 4.01 -18.32
C ALA A 241 -1.48 4.82 -17.06
N LEU A 242 -1.27 6.14 -17.16
CA LEU A 242 -1.54 7.07 -16.07
C LEU A 242 -3.05 7.31 -15.93
N ALA A 243 -3.78 7.36 -17.06
CA ALA A 243 -5.23 7.55 -17.07
C ALA A 243 -5.99 6.34 -16.50
N ALA A 244 -5.52 5.12 -16.70
CA ALA A 244 -6.16 3.89 -16.23
C ALA A 244 -6.48 3.87 -14.71
N PRO A 245 -5.50 4.00 -13.79
CA PRO A 245 -5.77 4.12 -12.36
C PRO A 245 -6.56 5.37 -11.99
N LEU A 246 -6.38 6.50 -12.69
CA LEU A 246 -7.19 7.71 -12.48
C LEU A 246 -8.67 7.48 -12.80
N VAL A 247 -8.97 6.76 -13.88
CA VAL A 247 -10.32 6.39 -14.30
C VAL A 247 -10.95 5.42 -13.30
N VAL A 248 -10.18 4.42 -12.83
CA VAL A 248 -10.63 3.49 -11.79
C VAL A 248 -10.98 4.25 -10.51
N LEU A 249 -10.13 5.17 -10.08
CA LEU A 249 -10.35 5.96 -8.86
C LEU A 249 -11.51 6.97 -9.03
N ALA A 250 -11.58 7.67 -10.17
CA ALA A 250 -12.64 8.62 -10.46
C ALA A 250 -14.01 7.94 -10.52
N TRP A 251 -14.12 6.80 -11.20
CA TRP A 251 -15.39 6.10 -11.33
C TRP A 251 -15.81 5.41 -10.03
N ALA A 252 -14.87 4.88 -9.23
CA ALA A 252 -15.19 4.41 -7.89
C ALA A 252 -15.68 5.55 -6.97
N GLY A 253 -15.23 6.79 -7.20
CA GLY A 253 -15.81 8.00 -6.62
C GLY A 253 -17.24 8.30 -7.11
N VAL A 254 -17.49 8.20 -8.42
CA VAL A 254 -18.82 8.41 -9.03
C VAL A 254 -19.85 7.39 -8.53
N LEU A 255 -19.49 6.10 -8.43
CA LEU A 255 -20.37 5.07 -7.87
C LEU A 255 -20.81 5.40 -6.43
N ARG A 256 -19.93 6.06 -5.66
CA ARG A 256 -20.23 6.48 -4.30
C ARG A 256 -21.18 7.67 -4.26
N LEU A 257 -20.94 8.69 -5.10
CA LEU A 257 -21.83 9.85 -5.26
C LEU A 257 -23.23 9.42 -5.76
N ALA A 258 -23.30 8.37 -6.57
CA ALA A 258 -24.55 7.76 -7.04
C ALA A 258 -25.28 6.92 -5.98
N GLY A 259 -24.81 6.89 -4.72
CA GLY A 259 -25.52 6.27 -3.60
C GLY A 259 -25.40 4.74 -3.50
N VAL A 260 -24.45 4.11 -4.20
CA VAL A 260 -24.20 2.67 -4.07
C VAL A 260 -23.57 2.39 -2.70
N ARG A 261 -24.40 1.94 -1.75
CA ARG A 261 -23.99 1.55 -0.39
C ARG A 261 -23.30 0.19 -0.47
N GLY A 262 -21.97 0.20 -0.36
CA GLY A 262 -21.15 -1.02 -0.36
C GLY A 262 -19.64 -0.79 -0.37
N VAL A 263 -19.22 0.40 -0.80
CA VAL A 263 -17.87 0.89 -0.52
C VAL A 263 -17.99 1.79 0.71
N GLY A 264 -17.51 1.34 1.88
CA GLY A 264 -17.64 2.09 3.13
C GLY A 264 -17.12 3.53 3.00
N ASN A 265 -17.67 4.46 3.79
CA ASN A 265 -17.25 5.88 3.85
C ASN A 265 -15.73 6.07 4.00
N ALA A 266 -15.03 5.05 4.49
CA ALA A 266 -13.60 5.01 4.69
C ALA A 266 -12.74 4.96 3.41
N SER A 267 -13.21 4.32 2.33
CA SER A 267 -12.45 4.21 1.08
C SER A 267 -12.40 5.55 0.32
N PHE A 268 -13.22 6.52 0.73
CA PHE A 268 -13.32 7.86 0.16
C PHE A 268 -11.99 8.63 0.22
N GLY A 269 -11.21 8.45 1.29
CA GLY A 269 -9.88 9.07 1.43
C GLY A 269 -8.89 8.54 0.39
N ALA A 270 -8.80 7.22 0.23
CA ALA A 270 -7.92 6.60 -0.78
C ALA A 270 -8.36 6.92 -2.22
N LEU A 271 -9.66 7.12 -2.46
CA LEU A 271 -10.24 7.46 -3.76
C LEU A 271 -9.99 8.90 -4.21
N ILE A 272 -9.95 9.86 -3.27
CA ILE A 272 -9.64 11.27 -3.57
C ILE A 272 -8.13 11.52 -3.58
N VAL A 273 -7.41 10.90 -2.65
CA VAL A 273 -5.98 11.13 -2.47
C VAL A 273 -5.16 10.32 -3.47
N GLY A 274 -5.64 9.13 -3.87
CA GLY A 274 -4.98 8.25 -4.84
C GLY A 274 -4.65 8.92 -6.19
N PRO A 275 -5.59 9.60 -6.85
CA PRO A 275 -5.35 10.31 -8.11
C PRO A 275 -4.30 11.41 -8.00
N LEU A 276 -4.38 12.20 -6.93
CA LEU A 276 -3.47 13.33 -6.69
C LEU A 276 -2.06 12.83 -6.39
N LEU A 277 -1.93 11.77 -5.57
CA LEU A 277 -0.64 11.15 -5.30
C LEU A 277 -0.07 10.48 -6.54
N LEU A 278 -0.90 9.82 -7.36
CA LEU A 278 -0.42 9.23 -8.60
C LEU A 278 0.12 10.29 -9.58
N LEU A 279 -0.52 11.46 -9.64
CA LEU A 279 -0.02 12.59 -10.42
C LEU A 279 1.37 13.04 -9.94
N LEU A 280 1.56 13.10 -8.61
CA LEU A 280 2.83 13.48 -7.98
C LEU A 280 3.91 12.40 -8.11
N LEU A 281 3.54 11.12 -8.07
CA LEU A 281 4.41 9.97 -8.22
C LEU A 281 4.82 9.72 -9.68
N GLY A 282 4.02 10.24 -10.63
CA GLY A 282 4.29 10.14 -12.05
C GLY A 282 4.08 8.74 -12.63
N ARG A 283 4.59 8.55 -13.85
CA ARG A 283 4.31 7.36 -14.68
C ARG A 283 4.80 6.05 -14.06
N THR A 284 5.97 6.05 -13.41
CA THR A 284 6.62 4.85 -12.88
C THR A 284 5.82 4.21 -11.74
N ALA A 285 4.99 4.99 -11.06
CA ALA A 285 4.17 4.49 -9.96
C ALA A 285 2.82 3.87 -10.37
N SER A 286 2.43 3.96 -11.63
CA SER A 286 1.13 3.44 -12.13
C SER A 286 0.94 1.94 -11.86
N ALA A 287 1.89 1.09 -12.28
CA ALA A 287 1.83 -0.35 -12.04
C ALA A 287 1.91 -0.71 -10.54
N PRO A 288 2.92 -0.23 -9.76
CA PRO A 288 2.95 -0.43 -8.31
C PRO A 288 1.66 -0.01 -7.60
N MET A 289 1.03 1.09 -8.03
CA MET A 289 -0.20 1.62 -7.42
C MET A 289 -1.38 0.68 -7.67
N LEU A 290 -1.50 0.12 -8.87
CA LEU A 290 -2.52 -0.89 -9.15
C LEU A 290 -2.34 -2.15 -8.31
N PHE A 291 -1.11 -2.65 -8.17
CA PHE A 291 -0.84 -3.82 -7.32
C PHE A 291 -1.11 -3.52 -5.85
N LEU A 292 -0.78 -2.31 -5.37
CA LEU A 292 -1.11 -1.88 -4.02
C LEU A 292 -2.63 -1.84 -3.79
N LEU A 293 -3.39 -1.23 -4.71
CA LEU A 293 -4.86 -1.19 -4.63
C LEU A 293 -5.48 -2.59 -4.72
N GLY A 294 -4.90 -3.48 -5.52
CA GLY A 294 -5.31 -4.88 -5.61
C GLY A 294 -5.06 -5.66 -4.32
N ALA A 295 -3.89 -5.48 -3.72
CA ALA A 295 -3.57 -6.04 -2.40
C ALA A 295 -4.56 -5.52 -1.35
N LEU A 296 -4.89 -4.22 -1.36
CA LEU A 296 -5.89 -3.64 -0.47
C LEU A 296 -7.26 -4.31 -0.62
N ALA A 297 -7.76 -4.42 -1.86
CA ALA A 297 -9.07 -5.03 -2.12
C ALA A 297 -9.11 -6.49 -1.64
N CYS A 298 -8.05 -7.25 -1.89
CA CYS A 298 -7.95 -8.64 -1.44
C CYS A 298 -7.83 -8.75 0.09
N LEU A 299 -7.11 -7.85 0.75
CA LEU A 299 -7.01 -7.80 2.21
C LEU A 299 -8.33 -7.42 2.88
N LEU A 300 -9.09 -6.49 2.29
CA LEU A 300 -10.43 -6.14 2.77
C LEU A 300 -11.42 -7.29 2.58
N TRP A 301 -11.34 -8.00 1.45
CA TRP A 301 -12.13 -9.22 1.23
C TRP A 301 -11.79 -10.30 2.25
N TYR A 302 -10.50 -10.53 2.50
CA TYR A 302 -10.03 -11.45 3.53
C TYR A 302 -10.53 -11.08 4.93
N ALA A 303 -10.35 -9.82 5.34
CA ALA A 303 -10.78 -9.34 6.66
C ALA A 303 -12.30 -9.51 6.85
N ARG A 304 -13.08 -9.25 5.80
CA ARG A 304 -14.54 -9.46 5.82
C ARG A 304 -14.89 -10.94 5.95
N ALA A 305 -14.31 -11.80 5.12
CA ALA A 305 -14.58 -13.24 5.15
C ALA A 305 -14.20 -13.87 6.50
N ALA A 306 -13.10 -13.42 7.11
CA ALA A 306 -12.70 -13.81 8.46
C ALA A 306 -13.72 -13.38 9.52
N CYS A 307 -14.33 -12.21 9.37
CA CYS A 307 -15.36 -11.72 10.28
C CYS A 307 -16.70 -12.45 10.12
N GLU A 308 -17.06 -12.83 8.89
CA GLU A 308 -18.25 -13.63 8.60
C GLU A 308 -18.07 -15.11 9.03
N GLY A 309 -16.85 -15.66 8.92
CA GLY A 309 -16.52 -17.05 9.27
C GLY A 309 -16.37 -17.33 10.76
N GLY A 310 -16.38 -16.32 11.62
CA GLY A 310 -16.43 -16.44 13.10
C GLY A 310 -15.15 -16.90 13.81
N ALA A 311 -14.12 -17.38 13.09
CA ALA A 311 -12.87 -17.85 13.69
C ALA A 311 -11.90 -16.67 13.96
N ALA A 312 -11.88 -16.16 15.19
CA ALA A 312 -10.93 -15.14 15.66
C ALA A 312 -10.82 -13.88 14.76
N PRO A 313 -11.92 -13.14 14.55
CA PRO A 313 -12.01 -12.06 13.56
C PRO A 313 -11.04 -10.90 13.85
N GLU A 314 -10.80 -10.59 15.12
CA GLU A 314 -9.89 -9.52 15.53
C GLU A 314 -8.44 -9.80 15.11
N ALA A 315 -7.99 -11.05 15.25
CA ALA A 315 -6.63 -11.45 14.89
C ALA A 315 -6.42 -11.43 13.37
N SER A 316 -7.39 -11.96 12.60
CA SER A 316 -7.32 -11.94 11.14
C SER A 316 -7.29 -10.51 10.59
N MET A 317 -8.07 -9.60 11.17
CA MET A 317 -8.03 -8.17 10.81
C MET A 317 -6.68 -7.52 11.12
N ILE A 318 -6.12 -7.78 12.31
CA ILE A 318 -4.82 -7.23 12.71
C ILE A 318 -3.71 -7.71 11.78
N LEU A 319 -3.68 -9.01 11.45
CA LEU A 319 -2.71 -9.58 10.52
C LEU A 319 -2.84 -8.95 9.11
N ALA A 320 -4.08 -8.73 8.64
CA ALA A 320 -4.32 -8.07 7.37
C ALA A 320 -3.79 -6.63 7.35
N VAL A 321 -3.95 -5.87 8.44
CA VAL A 321 -3.44 -4.50 8.57
C VAL A 321 -1.90 -4.47 8.67
N LEU A 322 -1.30 -5.44 9.34
CA LEU A 322 0.16 -5.54 9.41
C LEU A 322 0.75 -5.85 8.02
N LEU A 323 0.15 -6.77 7.26
CA LEU A 323 0.56 -7.02 5.88
C LEU A 323 0.30 -5.81 4.97
N TRP A 324 -0.80 -5.09 5.18
CA TRP A 324 -1.06 -3.83 4.48
C TRP A 324 0.04 -2.79 4.73
N GLN A 325 0.47 -2.63 5.98
CA GLN A 325 1.59 -1.75 6.33
C GLN A 325 2.87 -2.15 5.58
N ARG A 326 3.17 -3.46 5.49
CA ARG A 326 4.32 -3.97 4.74
C ARG A 326 4.19 -3.70 3.24
N ALA A 327 3.01 -3.93 2.66
CA ALA A 327 2.75 -3.64 1.25
C ALA A 327 2.96 -2.15 0.94
N CYS A 328 2.52 -1.25 1.82
CA CYS A 328 2.81 0.18 1.68
C CYS A 328 4.32 0.48 1.75
N ALA A 329 5.06 -0.15 2.67
CA ALA A 329 6.51 0.03 2.73
C ALA A 329 7.20 -0.48 1.45
N LEU A 330 6.77 -1.62 0.91
CA LEU A 330 7.27 -2.12 -0.38
C LEU A 330 6.91 -1.17 -1.54
N PHE A 331 5.73 -0.55 -1.52
CA PHE A 331 5.31 0.43 -2.53
C PHE A 331 6.24 1.66 -2.58
N PHE A 332 6.79 2.11 -1.45
CA PHE A 332 7.81 3.17 -1.44
C PHE A 332 9.02 2.79 -2.32
N PHE A 333 9.57 1.59 -2.14
CA PHE A 333 10.69 1.12 -2.96
C PHE A 333 10.28 0.80 -4.40
N ALA A 334 9.07 0.26 -4.60
CA ALA A 334 8.55 -0.06 -5.93
C ALA A 334 8.25 1.16 -6.81
N THR A 335 8.23 2.36 -6.23
CA THR A 335 8.10 3.63 -6.96
C THR A 335 9.45 4.31 -7.19
N GLY A 336 10.55 3.63 -6.90
CA GLY A 336 11.92 4.12 -7.08
C GLY A 336 12.43 5.04 -5.97
N HIS A 337 11.67 5.20 -4.87
CA HIS A 337 12.15 5.99 -3.74
C HIS A 337 13.23 5.26 -2.96
N ARG A 338 14.19 6.02 -2.44
CA ARG A 338 15.22 5.54 -1.53
C ARG A 338 15.39 6.53 -0.39
N CYS A 339 15.87 6.05 0.76
CA CYS A 339 16.11 6.88 1.94
C CYS A 339 17.42 7.68 1.84
N VAL A 340 17.70 8.27 0.67
CA VAL A 340 18.88 9.11 0.43
C VAL A 340 18.44 10.44 -0.23
N PRO A 341 19.01 11.59 0.16
CA PRO A 341 18.57 12.89 -0.36
C PRO A 341 18.71 13.07 -1.88
N SER A 342 19.65 12.34 -2.50
CA SER A 342 19.85 12.33 -3.96
C SER A 342 18.76 11.57 -4.72
N ALA A 343 18.03 10.68 -4.06
CA ALA A 343 16.95 9.89 -4.66
C ALA A 343 15.56 10.53 -4.47
N LEU A 344 15.49 11.74 -3.88
CA LEU A 344 14.25 12.51 -3.85
C LEU A 344 13.80 12.85 -5.27
N GLN A 345 12.53 12.60 -5.55
CA GLN A 345 11.93 12.91 -6.84
C GLN A 345 11.57 14.40 -6.91
N TYR A 346 12.57 15.28 -6.96
CA TYR A 346 12.38 16.74 -6.93
C TYR A 346 11.41 17.26 -8.01
N GLY A 347 11.30 16.55 -9.13
CA GLY A 347 10.34 16.86 -10.20
C GLY A 347 8.88 16.93 -9.70
N ALA A 348 8.52 16.19 -8.66
CA ALA A 348 7.19 16.24 -8.05
C ALA A 348 6.81 17.64 -7.55
N SER A 349 7.79 18.46 -7.18
CA SER A 349 7.60 19.82 -6.67
C SER A 349 7.03 20.79 -7.72
N PHE A 350 7.18 20.47 -9.00
CA PHE A 350 6.84 21.31 -10.14
C PHE A 350 5.65 20.76 -10.94
N VAL A 351 5.00 19.70 -10.44
CA VAL A 351 3.83 19.13 -11.11
C VAL A 351 2.69 20.15 -11.10
N GLY A 352 2.37 20.67 -12.29
CA GLY A 352 1.31 21.67 -12.49
C GLY A 352 1.72 23.12 -12.22
N PHE A 353 3.01 23.42 -12.02
CA PHE A 353 3.48 24.78 -11.72
C PHE A 353 4.83 25.11 -12.37
N ASP A 354 4.91 26.28 -13.01
CA ASP A 354 6.15 26.78 -13.64
C ASP A 354 7.01 27.65 -12.70
N THR A 355 6.48 28.00 -11.52
CA THR A 355 7.16 28.87 -10.53
C THR A 355 7.46 28.13 -9.24
N PHE A 356 8.66 28.38 -8.71
CA PHE A 356 9.08 27.83 -7.42
C PHE A 356 8.45 28.62 -6.26
N ASP A 357 7.72 27.91 -5.40
CA ASP A 357 7.23 28.41 -4.13
C ASP A 357 7.63 27.41 -3.03
N PHE A 358 8.30 27.88 -1.99
CA PHE A 358 8.93 27.00 -1.00
C PHE A 358 7.92 26.09 -0.29
N VAL A 359 6.76 26.63 0.09
CA VAL A 359 5.73 25.89 0.85
C VAL A 359 5.04 24.88 -0.04
N ARG A 360 4.58 25.31 -1.23
CA ARG A 360 3.89 24.45 -2.18
C ARG A 360 4.78 23.34 -2.72
N CYS A 361 6.00 23.68 -3.15
CA CYS A 361 6.98 22.71 -3.64
C CYS A 361 7.36 21.71 -2.55
N GLY A 362 7.58 22.19 -1.32
CA GLY A 362 7.84 21.33 -0.17
C GLY A 362 6.68 20.38 0.15
N ALA A 363 5.44 20.86 0.11
CA ALA A 363 4.25 20.04 0.33
C ALA A 363 4.05 18.99 -0.77
N ALA A 364 4.26 19.34 -2.03
CA ALA A 364 4.17 18.41 -3.17
C ALA A 364 5.25 17.31 -3.09
N LEU A 365 6.50 17.69 -2.75
CA LEU A 365 7.59 16.74 -2.55
C LEU A 365 7.34 15.82 -1.34
N ALA A 366 6.81 16.35 -0.25
CA ALA A 366 6.42 15.55 0.92
C ALA A 366 5.27 14.60 0.57
N GLY A 367 4.28 15.05 -0.21
CA GLY A 367 3.19 14.22 -0.71
C GLY A 367 3.68 13.05 -1.57
N ASN A 368 4.62 13.30 -2.49
CA ASN A 368 5.28 12.28 -3.29
C ASN A 368 6.08 11.28 -2.42
N THR A 369 6.94 11.78 -1.53
CA THR A 369 7.83 10.97 -0.68
C THR A 369 7.05 10.08 0.31
N TYR A 370 6.03 10.64 0.96
CA TYR A 370 5.25 9.97 2.00
C TYR A 370 3.91 9.42 1.49
N ALA A 371 3.74 9.31 0.16
CA ALA A 371 2.53 8.78 -0.46
C ALA A 371 2.15 7.41 0.11
N HIS A 372 3.13 6.53 0.34
CA HIS A 372 2.94 5.21 0.93
C HIS A 372 2.31 5.25 2.34
N ALA A 373 2.73 6.20 3.18
CA ALA A 373 2.22 6.38 4.54
C ALA A 373 0.82 7.00 4.52
N ILE A 374 0.59 7.98 3.63
CA ILE A 374 -0.72 8.64 3.46
C ILE A 374 -1.77 7.64 2.95
N LEU A 375 -1.46 6.90 1.88
CA LEU A 375 -2.35 5.88 1.30
C LEU A 375 -2.61 4.75 2.29
N GLY A 376 -1.56 4.30 2.99
CA GLY A 376 -1.68 3.24 3.98
C GLY A 376 -2.63 3.64 5.11
N ALA A 377 -2.49 4.85 5.63
CA ALA A 377 -3.35 5.40 6.66
C ALA A 377 -4.80 5.64 6.19
N ALA A 378 -4.98 6.12 4.96
CA ALA A 378 -6.31 6.40 4.41
C ALA A 378 -7.19 5.15 4.27
N ALA A 379 -6.58 3.97 4.17
CA ALA A 379 -7.30 2.69 4.06
C ALA A 379 -7.79 2.13 5.40
N LEU A 380 -7.29 2.61 6.56
CA LEU A 380 -7.56 2.01 7.87
C LEU A 380 -9.04 1.95 8.28
N PRO A 381 -9.87 2.97 8.01
CA PRO A 381 -11.27 2.88 8.41
C PRO A 381 -12.05 1.88 7.53
N ALA A 382 -11.49 1.48 6.36
CA ALA A 382 -12.11 0.47 5.49
C ALA A 382 -11.95 -0.92 6.09
N PHE A 383 -10.80 -1.21 6.71
CA PHE A 383 -10.60 -2.43 7.49
C PHE A 383 -11.58 -2.54 8.66
N ALA A 384 -11.77 -1.46 9.41
CA ALA A 384 -12.75 -1.43 10.51
C ALA A 384 -14.20 -1.61 10.00
N SER A 385 -14.51 -1.06 8.82
CA SER A 385 -15.85 -1.20 8.21
C SER A 385 -16.08 -2.63 7.72
N ALA A 386 -15.07 -3.24 7.09
CA ALA A 386 -15.09 -4.63 6.65
C ALA A 386 -15.30 -5.59 7.83
N ALA A 387 -14.73 -5.28 9.00
CA ALA A 387 -14.85 -6.09 10.20
C ALA A 387 -16.21 -5.96 10.91
N CYS A 388 -16.82 -4.77 10.89
CA CYS A 388 -18.10 -4.55 11.59
C CYS A 388 -19.33 -5.02 10.78
N GLY A 389 -19.22 -5.16 9.46
CA GLY A 389 -20.31 -5.55 8.57
C GLY A 389 -21.47 -4.54 8.51
N ASP A 390 -22.00 -4.28 7.33
CA ASP A 390 -23.32 -3.62 7.19
C ASP A 390 -24.38 -4.69 7.47
N SER A 391 -24.80 -4.84 8.72
CA SER A 391 -25.75 -5.87 9.17
C SER A 391 -27.17 -5.72 8.61
N SER A 392 -27.40 -4.79 7.67
CA SER A 392 -28.70 -4.58 7.02
C SER A 392 -29.12 -5.78 6.16
N SER A 393 -28.20 -6.65 5.71
CA SER A 393 -28.57 -7.80 4.88
C SER A 393 -28.92 -9.07 5.67
N ALA A 394 -28.45 -9.19 6.92
CA ALA A 394 -28.76 -10.36 7.75
C ALA A 394 -30.21 -10.30 8.27
N VAL A 395 -30.69 -9.11 8.64
CA VAL A 395 -32.08 -8.90 9.11
C VAL A 395 -33.08 -9.12 7.98
N ALA A 396 -32.75 -8.74 6.74
CA ALA A 396 -33.60 -8.98 5.57
C ALA A 396 -33.69 -10.47 5.18
N ALA A 397 -32.62 -11.25 5.40
CA ALA A 397 -32.63 -12.69 5.14
C ALA A 397 -33.42 -13.48 6.20
N THR A 398 -33.30 -13.12 7.48
CA THR A 398 -34.11 -13.75 8.55
C THR A 398 -35.58 -13.32 8.53
N ALA A 399 -35.88 -12.09 8.09
CA ALA A 399 -37.26 -11.63 7.93
C ALA A 399 -38.00 -12.37 6.80
N ALA A 400 -37.28 -12.82 5.76
CA ALA A 400 -37.86 -13.61 4.67
C ALA A 400 -38.14 -15.08 5.06
N ASP A 401 -37.37 -15.65 5.99
CA ASP A 401 -37.57 -17.03 6.47
C ASP A 401 -38.61 -17.14 7.61
N THR A 402 -38.97 -16.03 8.27
CA THR A 402 -39.91 -16.05 9.41
C THR A 402 -41.36 -15.69 9.02
N THR A 403 -41.64 -15.42 7.74
CA THR A 403 -43.02 -15.16 7.26
C THR A 403 -43.88 -16.42 7.07
N SER A 404 -43.53 -17.54 7.74
CA SER A 404 -44.42 -18.67 7.90
C SER A 404 -44.36 -19.17 9.34
N ILE A 405 -45.53 -19.15 9.99
CA ILE A 405 -45.90 -19.78 11.26
C ILE A 405 -46.00 -18.84 12.49
N SER A 406 -47.28 -18.52 12.75
CA SER A 406 -47.96 -18.31 14.04
C SER A 406 -48.08 -16.90 14.61
N SER A 407 -49.35 -16.55 14.80
CA SER A 407 -49.92 -15.41 15.51
C SER A 407 -49.91 -15.63 17.02
N GLY A 408 -49.41 -14.64 17.77
CA GLY A 408 -49.55 -14.53 19.21
C GLY A 408 -49.00 -13.18 19.72
N PRO A 409 -49.67 -12.49 20.67
CA PRO A 409 -49.26 -11.16 21.11
C PRO A 409 -48.20 -11.25 22.21
N HIS A 410 -46.98 -10.77 21.94
CA HIS A 410 -45.95 -10.56 22.97
C HIS A 410 -44.97 -9.44 22.51
N GLU A 411 -45.39 -8.18 22.62
CA GLU A 411 -44.64 -7.04 22.06
C GLU A 411 -43.55 -6.45 22.99
N ASP A 412 -43.52 -6.72 24.29
CA ASP A 412 -42.67 -5.90 25.19
C ASP A 412 -41.21 -6.36 25.40
N LYS A 413 -40.77 -7.50 24.85
CA LYS A 413 -39.39 -8.00 25.04
C LYS A 413 -38.46 -7.76 23.85
N HIS A 414 -38.99 -7.53 22.66
CA HIS A 414 -38.18 -7.34 21.45
C HIS A 414 -37.55 -5.93 21.41
N GLU A 415 -38.29 -4.89 21.81
CA GLU A 415 -37.80 -3.50 21.80
C GLU A 415 -36.64 -3.24 22.77
N SER A 416 -36.64 -3.88 23.95
CA SER A 416 -35.57 -3.71 24.94
C SER A 416 -34.24 -4.33 24.50
N CYS A 417 -34.30 -5.49 23.81
CA CYS A 417 -33.11 -6.19 23.31
C CYS A 417 -32.56 -5.56 22.01
N GLU A 418 -33.43 -5.04 21.13
CA GLU A 418 -33.02 -4.28 19.95
C GLU A 418 -32.42 -2.92 20.31
N SER A 419 -33.00 -2.20 21.28
CA SER A 419 -32.47 -0.92 21.75
C SER A 419 -31.09 -1.08 22.42
N ALA A 420 -30.87 -2.14 23.20
CA ALA A 420 -29.55 -2.48 23.76
C ALA A 420 -28.53 -2.92 22.68
N ARG A 421 -28.96 -3.60 21.60
CA ARG A 421 -28.11 -3.94 20.44
C ARG A 421 -27.79 -2.71 19.57
N GLN A 422 -28.68 -1.73 19.49
CA GLN A 422 -28.46 -0.46 18.78
C GLN A 422 -27.46 0.43 19.53
N SER A 423 -27.56 0.48 20.86
CA SER A 423 -26.71 1.30 21.74
C SER A 423 -25.24 0.85 21.80
N ASN A 424 -24.93 -0.44 21.56
CA ASN A 424 -23.57 -1.01 21.67
C ASN A 424 -22.74 -1.00 20.36
N ARG A 425 -23.35 -0.52 19.25
CA ARG A 425 -22.75 -0.48 17.91
C ARG A 425 -21.69 0.61 17.67
N PRO A 426 -21.83 1.87 18.17
CA PRO A 426 -20.81 2.90 17.95
C PRO A 426 -19.49 2.55 18.65
N ASP A 427 -19.55 1.99 19.86
CA ASP A 427 -18.39 1.61 20.67
C ASP A 427 -17.57 0.47 20.04
N THR A 428 -18.22 -0.41 19.29
CA THR A 428 -17.55 -1.54 18.64
C THR A 428 -16.76 -1.10 17.41
N TYR A 429 -17.33 -0.20 16.59
CA TYR A 429 -16.59 0.38 15.47
C TYR A 429 -15.41 1.24 15.93
N ALA A 430 -15.62 2.12 16.91
CA ALA A 430 -14.55 2.96 17.45
C ALA A 430 -13.39 2.12 18.01
N ARG A 431 -13.69 1.01 18.70
CA ARG A 431 -12.68 0.06 19.17
C ARG A 431 -11.93 -0.62 18.01
N MET A 432 -12.61 -1.01 16.94
CA MET A 432 -11.96 -1.62 15.78
C MET A 432 -11.05 -0.62 15.06
N VAL A 433 -11.51 0.61 14.85
CA VAL A 433 -10.73 1.71 14.26
C VAL A 433 -9.46 2.00 15.09
N ALA A 434 -9.59 2.05 16.42
CA ALA A 434 -8.42 2.25 17.29
C ALA A 434 -7.41 1.10 17.19
N ARG A 435 -7.89 -0.14 17.10
CA ARG A 435 -7.03 -1.33 16.98
C ARG A 435 -6.33 -1.42 15.62
N THR A 436 -7.01 -1.09 14.52
CA THR A 436 -6.38 -1.05 13.19
C THR A 436 -5.35 0.09 13.10
N GLY A 437 -5.63 1.25 13.69
CA GLY A 437 -4.66 2.34 13.82
C GLY A 437 -3.41 1.94 14.61
N LEU A 438 -3.59 1.26 15.75
CA LEU A 438 -2.49 0.75 16.57
C LEU A 438 -1.67 -0.31 15.81
N ALA A 439 -2.33 -1.25 15.13
CA ALA A 439 -1.64 -2.27 14.32
C ALA A 439 -0.83 -1.64 13.18
N TYR A 440 -1.39 -0.66 12.46
CA TYR A 440 -0.72 0.01 11.35
C TYR A 440 0.53 0.78 11.79
N THR A 441 0.46 1.46 12.94
CA THR A 441 1.58 2.28 13.45
C THR A 441 2.62 1.47 14.23
N PHE A 442 2.31 0.23 14.61
CA PHE A 442 3.23 -0.63 15.40
C PHE A 442 4.57 -0.85 14.71
N ALA A 443 4.56 -1.36 13.48
CA ALA A 443 5.80 -1.74 12.80
C ALA A 443 6.70 -0.54 12.47
N PRO A 444 6.20 0.61 11.97
CA PRO A 444 7.01 1.82 11.82
C PRO A 444 7.56 2.34 13.16
N SER A 445 6.79 2.25 14.25
CA SER A 445 7.27 2.66 15.59
C SER A 445 8.40 1.77 16.09
N LEU A 446 8.30 0.46 15.86
CA LEU A 446 9.35 -0.50 16.21
C LEU A 446 10.63 -0.24 15.40
N ASN A 447 10.47 -0.06 14.08
CA ASN A 447 11.59 0.25 13.18
C ASN A 447 12.30 1.53 13.60
N LEU A 448 11.56 2.61 13.86
CA LEU A 448 12.12 3.88 14.31
C LEU A 448 12.84 3.74 15.66
N ALA A 449 12.27 2.99 16.60
CA ALA A 449 12.91 2.72 17.89
C ALA A 449 14.26 1.99 17.72
N VAL A 450 14.32 1.00 16.83
CA VAL A 450 15.55 0.26 16.53
C VAL A 450 16.57 1.14 15.81
N THR A 451 16.16 1.87 14.76
CA THR A 451 17.03 2.83 14.06
C THR A 451 17.61 3.85 15.04
N LEU A 452 16.78 4.41 15.92
CA LEU A 452 17.20 5.44 16.88
C LEU A 452 18.13 4.88 17.97
N ALA A 453 17.85 3.68 18.50
CA ALA A 453 18.70 3.00 19.47
C ALA A 453 20.06 2.64 18.87
N PHE A 454 20.07 2.14 17.63
CA PHE A 454 21.30 1.79 16.94
C PHE A 454 22.12 3.03 16.58
N THR A 455 21.44 4.07 16.10
CA THR A 455 22.04 5.38 15.84
C THR A 455 22.71 5.97 17.08
N LEU A 456 22.08 5.82 18.25
CA LEU A 456 22.66 6.20 19.54
C LEU A 456 23.90 5.38 19.89
N ALA A 457 23.90 4.07 19.64
CA ALA A 457 25.03 3.18 19.92
C ALA A 457 26.23 3.50 19.02
N GLU A 458 25.99 3.66 17.73
CA GLU A 458 27.01 3.83 16.68
C GLU A 458 27.46 5.26 16.45
N ARG A 459 27.01 6.21 17.29
CA ARG A 459 27.36 7.65 17.21
C ARG A 459 28.87 7.94 17.16
N ARG A 460 29.72 6.99 17.58
CA ARG A 460 31.18 7.10 17.59
C ARG A 460 31.83 6.68 16.26
N HIS A 461 31.12 5.97 15.39
CA HIS A 461 31.60 5.50 14.10
C HIS A 461 31.08 6.42 12.99
N LEU A 462 31.78 7.56 12.82
CA LEU A 462 31.40 8.69 11.95
C LEU A 462 31.08 8.33 10.48
N MET A 463 31.63 7.23 9.94
CA MET A 463 31.33 6.78 8.57
C MET A 463 29.88 6.33 8.38
N MET A 464 29.17 6.01 9.46
CA MET A 464 27.80 5.49 9.43
C MET A 464 26.74 6.59 9.26
N TRP A 465 27.04 7.84 9.67
CA TRP A 465 26.04 8.90 9.78
C TRP A 465 25.45 9.36 8.44
N ALA A 466 26.26 9.34 7.37
CA ALA A 466 25.82 9.78 6.04
C ALA A 466 24.65 8.97 5.49
N LEU A 467 24.51 7.70 5.91
CA LEU A 467 23.43 6.82 5.51
C LEU A 467 22.31 6.77 6.55
N PHE A 468 22.66 6.75 7.84
CA PHE A 468 21.70 6.62 8.93
C PHE A 468 20.89 7.87 9.22
N ALA A 469 21.48 9.07 9.11
CA ALA A 469 20.77 10.30 9.42
C ALA A 469 19.60 10.57 8.46
N PRO A 470 19.78 10.43 7.12
CA PRO A 470 18.66 10.49 6.20
C PRO A 470 17.60 9.45 6.52
N LYS A 471 17.98 8.18 6.71
CA LYS A 471 17.04 7.09 7.04
C LYS A 471 16.24 7.36 8.31
N LEU A 472 16.91 7.77 9.39
CA LEU A 472 16.25 8.15 10.64
C LEU A 472 15.24 9.28 10.43
N MET A 473 15.60 10.30 9.66
CA MET A 473 14.72 11.43 9.34
C MET A 473 13.51 10.97 8.49
N TYR A 474 13.73 10.14 7.47
CA TYR A 474 12.66 9.56 6.66
C TYR A 474 11.70 8.73 7.51
N ASP A 475 12.20 7.83 8.36
CA ASP A 475 11.37 6.99 9.21
C ASP A 475 10.57 7.81 10.23
N ALA A 476 11.21 8.83 10.84
CA ALA A 476 10.53 9.72 11.78
C ALA A 476 9.41 10.52 11.12
N LEU A 477 9.68 11.10 9.94
CA LEU A 477 8.68 11.86 9.19
C LEU A 477 7.59 10.95 8.60
N ALA A 478 7.94 9.75 8.13
CA ALA A 478 6.98 8.77 7.64
C ALA A 478 6.03 8.31 8.77
N LEU A 479 6.58 8.06 9.97
CA LEU A 479 5.75 7.75 11.15
C LEU A 479 4.86 8.94 11.52
N LEU A 480 5.39 10.17 11.51
CA LEU A 480 4.61 11.37 11.84
C LEU A 480 3.46 11.60 10.85
N VAL A 481 3.75 11.55 9.55
CA VAL A 481 2.76 11.72 8.48
C VAL A 481 1.75 10.58 8.51
N GLY A 482 2.21 9.33 8.63
CA GLY A 482 1.35 8.15 8.68
C GLY A 482 0.46 8.10 9.92
N ALA A 483 1.01 8.39 11.10
CA ALA A 483 0.22 8.44 12.34
C ALA A 483 -0.75 9.62 12.35
N GLY A 484 -0.35 10.79 11.87
CA GLY A 484 -1.22 11.95 11.71
C GLY A 484 -2.37 11.68 10.73
N ALA A 485 -2.05 11.13 9.55
CA ALA A 485 -3.05 10.72 8.56
C ALA A 485 -3.99 9.64 9.10
N ALA A 486 -3.47 8.67 9.87
CA ALA A 486 -4.26 7.63 10.48
C ALA A 486 -5.21 8.21 11.53
N ALA A 487 -4.73 9.11 12.40
CA ALA A 487 -5.56 9.77 13.39
C ALA A 487 -6.69 10.59 12.75
N MET A 488 -6.38 11.34 11.68
CA MET A 488 -7.39 12.10 10.93
C MET A 488 -8.42 11.18 10.25
N ALA A 489 -7.97 10.14 9.55
CA ALA A 489 -8.86 9.21 8.86
C ALA A 489 -9.75 8.43 9.85
N CYS A 490 -9.18 7.95 10.95
CA CYS A 490 -9.89 7.26 12.02
C CYS A 490 -10.87 8.19 12.73
N GLY A 491 -10.46 9.40 13.07
CA GLY A 491 -11.29 10.40 13.73
C GLY A 491 -12.49 10.80 12.86
N ALA A 492 -12.24 11.14 11.60
CA ALA A 492 -13.29 11.46 10.62
C ALA A 492 -14.28 10.30 10.45
N ALA A 493 -13.78 9.06 10.41
CA ALA A 493 -14.63 7.90 10.24
C ALA A 493 -15.55 7.65 11.45
N VAL A 494 -15.07 7.89 12.67
CA VAL A 494 -15.90 7.81 13.89
C VAL A 494 -16.95 8.91 13.89
N THR A 495 -16.58 10.16 13.58
CA THR A 495 -17.53 11.29 13.56
C THR A 495 -18.60 11.15 12.49
N LEU A 496 -18.23 10.69 11.28
CA LEU A 496 -19.16 10.49 10.17
C LEU A 496 -20.12 9.32 10.39
N ARG A 497 -19.83 8.43 11.34
CA ARG A 497 -20.71 7.30 11.71
C ARG A 497 -21.63 7.65 12.89
N SER A 498 -21.27 8.68 13.67
CA SER A 498 -22.11 9.21 14.76
C SER A 498 -23.11 10.27 14.31
N MET A 499 -22.86 10.91 13.15
CA MET A 499 -23.82 11.76 12.43
C MET A 499 -24.77 10.89 11.61
#